data_AF-A0A533I2C8-F1
#
_entry.id   AF-A0A533I2C8-F1
#
_cell.length_a   1.000
_cell.length_b   1.000
_cell.length_c   1.000
_cell.angle_alpha   90.00
_cell.angle_beta   90.00
_cell.angle_gamma   90.00
#
_symmetry.space_group_name_H-M   'P 1'
#
loop_
_entity.id
_entity.type
_entity.pdbx_description
1 polymer ?
#
loop_
_entity_poly.entity_id
_entity_poly.type
_entity_poly.pdbx_seq_one_letter_code
_entity_poly.pdbx_strand_id
1 'polypeptide(L)'
;MMLEPIRLLDVAEPDRADVQRRVIDAVQADPERFLAAYAAHKDSFGGRYVCADLMKDVISEYAASKETRGRYNGVVHNAAAVLAAEQYRRVIADDSDPARDRALFVTGMPGAGKTSTVQATALQAGGKLGDDVRVVYEGQLVDPASSIVKVGQALDAGCVVSIAAVLPRAEQALEFSFNRFAEYGRGAGVGVMARIQENTPDGLSALLERFGDKVAVGVYDVRDRDNPARHEGAAGIEVWKEELSHGSVRERLNAEFERRRSAGLVTDDCARQFQGQAPYPELFNVRGRDAGQRSEPEPERDTPQRGSGQNLLSLGRGSTLADLAAKVPAGRVIPDGAEQVVVMNGSRLHERRFEGKWEVQKSDPQGMLPKGVFRLDTATPAKPDDGATYAGSILHVSAKGVYQVHGNGVARHDPASFQQVPKVGDSPKIVYANGRATIPGRDLSPPSQSKGRTR
;
A
#
# COMPACT_ATOMS: atom_id res chain seq x y z
N MET A 1 8.04 -24.84 -21.64
CA MET A 1 6.74 -24.59 -20.98
C MET A 1 5.83 -23.88 -21.98
N MET A 2 4.52 -24.14 -21.97
CA MET A 2 3.57 -23.42 -22.83
C MET A 2 2.63 -22.58 -21.97
N LEU A 3 2.78 -21.26 -22.04
CA LEU A 3 1.87 -20.32 -21.39
C LEU A 3 0.52 -20.26 -22.12
N GLU A 4 -0.51 -19.77 -21.43
CA GLU A 4 -1.75 -19.35 -22.08
C GLU A 4 -1.47 -18.26 -23.12
N PRO A 5 -2.21 -18.20 -24.24
CA PRO A 5 -2.00 -17.17 -25.26
C PRO A 5 -2.16 -15.76 -24.68
N ILE A 6 -1.14 -14.91 -24.88
CA ILE A 6 -1.20 -13.50 -24.48
C ILE A 6 -1.98 -12.73 -25.54
N ARG A 7 -3.15 -12.21 -25.19
CA ARG A 7 -3.97 -11.40 -26.09
C ARG A 7 -3.29 -10.07 -26.40
N LEU A 8 -3.15 -9.74 -27.68
CA LEU A 8 -2.73 -8.41 -28.11
C LEU A 8 -3.89 -7.41 -28.03
N LEU A 9 -3.59 -6.20 -27.59
CA LEU A 9 -4.47 -5.05 -27.69
C LEU A 9 -4.19 -4.32 -29.01
N ASP A 10 -5.25 -3.83 -29.64
CA ASP A 10 -5.13 -2.88 -30.75
C ASP A 10 -4.83 -1.49 -30.16
N VAL A 11 -3.65 -0.97 -30.44
CA VAL A 11 -3.11 0.26 -29.83
C VAL A 11 -2.62 1.19 -30.91
N ALA A 12 -3.21 2.38 -30.98
CA ALA A 12 -2.88 3.36 -32.01
C ALA A 12 -1.52 4.04 -31.77
N GLU A 13 -1.11 4.20 -30.51
CA GLU A 13 0.15 4.88 -30.18
C GLU A 13 1.37 3.99 -30.45
N PRO A 14 2.31 4.42 -31.33
CA PRO A 14 3.42 3.57 -31.77
C PRO A 14 4.35 3.10 -30.64
N ASP A 15 4.65 3.96 -29.67
CA ASP A 15 5.50 3.63 -28.51
C ASP A 15 4.89 2.50 -27.67
N ARG A 16 3.57 2.57 -27.44
CA ARG A 16 2.83 1.59 -26.64
C ARG A 16 2.67 0.27 -27.39
N ALA A 17 2.38 0.31 -28.69
CA ALA A 17 2.31 -0.88 -29.53
C ALA A 17 3.66 -1.61 -29.61
N ASP A 18 4.76 -0.85 -29.67
CA ASP A 18 6.11 -1.39 -29.70
C ASP A 18 6.52 -2.04 -28.37
N VAL A 19 6.24 -1.38 -27.23
CA VAL A 19 6.42 -1.98 -25.89
C VAL A 19 5.59 -3.26 -25.73
N GLN A 20 4.32 -3.25 -26.18
CA GLN A 20 3.47 -4.44 -26.13
C GLN A 20 4.13 -5.64 -26.81
N ARG A 21 4.59 -5.46 -28.06
CA ARG A 21 5.22 -6.54 -28.84
C ARG A 21 6.48 -7.06 -28.16
N ARG A 22 7.41 -6.17 -27.79
CA ARG A 22 8.65 -6.58 -27.12
C ARG A 22 8.41 -7.36 -25.83
N VAL A 23 7.47 -6.91 -25.01
CA VAL A 23 7.15 -7.58 -23.74
C VAL A 23 6.52 -8.96 -24.01
N ILE A 24 5.60 -9.06 -24.96
CA ILE A 24 5.00 -10.35 -25.34
C ILE A 24 6.05 -11.30 -25.89
N ASP A 25 6.89 -10.86 -26.82
CA ASP A 25 7.95 -11.66 -27.42
C ASP A 25 8.94 -12.15 -26.36
N ALA A 26 9.35 -11.28 -25.43
CA ALA A 26 10.25 -11.62 -24.35
C ALA A 26 9.62 -12.66 -23.38
N VAL A 27 8.35 -12.48 -23.00
CA VAL A 27 7.63 -13.41 -22.12
C VAL A 27 7.41 -14.77 -22.80
N GLN A 28 7.14 -14.80 -24.11
CA GLN A 28 6.99 -16.03 -24.86
C GLN A 28 8.31 -16.77 -25.06
N ALA A 29 9.40 -16.03 -25.29
CA ALA A 29 10.73 -16.61 -25.48
C ALA A 29 11.30 -17.20 -24.18
N ASP A 30 11.13 -16.52 -23.05
CA ASP A 30 11.69 -16.94 -21.76
C ASP A 30 10.77 -16.54 -20.58
N PRO A 31 9.68 -17.28 -20.34
CA PRO A 31 8.77 -17.00 -19.23
C PRO A 31 9.41 -17.27 -17.87
N GLU A 32 10.36 -18.20 -17.78
CA GLU A 32 11.03 -18.57 -16.52
C GLU A 32 11.81 -17.40 -15.93
N ARG A 33 12.45 -16.58 -16.78
CA ARG A 33 13.13 -15.37 -16.33
C ARG A 33 12.21 -14.47 -15.50
N PHE A 34 10.98 -14.27 -15.94
CA PHE A 34 10.01 -13.39 -15.26
C PHE A 34 9.46 -14.05 -13.99
N LEU A 35 9.17 -15.35 -14.02
CA LEU A 35 8.65 -16.09 -12.87
C LEU A 35 9.69 -16.23 -11.75
N ALA A 36 10.96 -16.47 -12.11
CA ALA A 36 12.07 -16.47 -11.16
C ALA A 36 12.29 -15.09 -10.54
N ALA A 37 12.28 -14.02 -11.35
CA ALA A 37 12.35 -12.65 -10.85
C ALA A 37 11.17 -12.32 -9.93
N TYR A 38 9.98 -12.81 -10.25
CA TYR A 38 8.79 -12.61 -9.43
C TYR A 38 8.88 -13.33 -8.10
N ALA A 39 9.30 -14.60 -8.08
CA ALA A 39 9.49 -15.36 -6.84
C ALA A 39 10.56 -14.72 -5.94
N ALA A 40 11.60 -14.11 -6.53
CA ALA A 40 12.63 -13.38 -5.81
C ALA A 40 12.18 -11.98 -5.33
N HIS A 41 11.07 -11.44 -5.86
CA HIS A 41 10.56 -10.14 -5.46
C HIS A 41 10.11 -10.16 -3.99
N LYS A 42 10.66 -9.27 -3.16
CA LYS A 42 10.42 -9.27 -1.71
C LYS A 42 8.93 -9.28 -1.32
N ASP A 43 8.11 -8.55 -2.09
CA ASP A 43 6.68 -8.39 -1.82
C ASP A 43 5.83 -9.55 -2.36
N SER A 44 6.42 -10.52 -3.07
CA SER A 44 5.72 -11.72 -3.54
C SER A 44 5.77 -12.88 -2.53
N PHE A 45 6.56 -12.74 -1.46
CA PHE A 45 6.74 -13.76 -0.41
C PHE A 45 7.16 -15.13 -0.96
N GLY A 46 8.16 -15.14 -1.83
CA GLY A 46 8.61 -16.36 -2.52
C GLY A 46 7.67 -16.77 -3.66
N GLY A 47 6.94 -15.82 -4.24
CA GLY A 47 5.95 -16.07 -5.28
C GLY A 47 4.59 -16.58 -4.80
N ARG A 48 4.36 -16.69 -3.47
CA ARG A 48 3.09 -17.14 -2.88
C ARG A 48 2.00 -16.05 -2.83
N TYR A 49 2.37 -14.77 -2.83
CA TYR A 49 1.44 -13.70 -3.15
C TYR A 49 1.44 -13.49 -4.66
N VAL A 50 0.32 -13.82 -5.29
CA VAL A 50 0.15 -13.81 -6.73
C VAL A 50 -0.77 -12.68 -7.13
N CYS A 51 -0.22 -11.71 -7.85
CA CYS A 51 -0.90 -10.50 -8.26
C CYS A 51 -0.34 -10.01 -9.60
N ALA A 52 -1.21 -9.87 -10.60
CA ALA A 52 -0.83 -9.35 -11.91
C ALA A 52 -0.27 -7.92 -11.86
N ASP A 53 -0.69 -7.12 -10.87
CA ASP A 53 -0.18 -5.76 -10.68
C ASP A 53 1.25 -5.73 -10.13
N LEU A 54 1.61 -6.66 -9.24
CA LEU A 54 3.00 -6.84 -8.78
C LEU A 54 3.86 -7.49 -9.86
N MET A 55 3.29 -8.40 -10.66
CA MET A 55 3.99 -9.06 -11.76
C MET A 55 4.50 -8.07 -12.82
N LYS A 56 3.85 -6.90 -12.96
CA LYS A 56 4.34 -5.84 -13.84
C LYS A 56 5.69 -5.29 -13.39
N ASP A 57 6.02 -5.36 -12.11
CA ASP A 57 7.25 -4.76 -11.56
C ASP A 57 8.51 -5.55 -11.95
N VAL A 58 8.36 -6.79 -12.44
CA VAL A 58 9.48 -7.56 -13.03
C VAL A 58 9.65 -7.32 -14.53
N ILE A 59 8.79 -6.49 -15.14
CA ILE A 59 8.90 -6.07 -16.54
C ILE A 59 9.68 -4.74 -16.59
N SER A 60 10.89 -4.77 -17.13
CA SER A 60 11.82 -3.64 -17.17
C SER A 60 11.21 -2.36 -17.75
N GLU A 61 10.51 -2.48 -18.88
CA GLU A 61 9.91 -1.35 -19.59
C GLU A 61 8.79 -0.70 -18.78
N TYR A 62 8.08 -1.48 -17.96
CA TYR A 62 7.06 -0.96 -17.06
C TYR A 62 7.69 -0.29 -15.85
N ALA A 63 8.63 -0.98 -15.19
CA ALA A 63 9.18 -0.59 -13.89
C ALA A 63 10.22 0.55 -13.95
N ALA A 64 10.65 0.97 -15.15
CA ALA A 64 11.71 1.95 -15.36
C ALA A 64 11.49 3.29 -14.65
N SER A 65 10.26 3.83 -14.66
CA SER A 65 9.92 5.08 -13.96
C SER A 65 8.43 5.13 -13.57
N LYS A 66 8.03 6.17 -12.83
CA LYS A 66 6.60 6.40 -12.54
C LYS A 66 5.80 6.67 -13.83
N GLU A 67 6.41 7.38 -14.76
CA GLU A 67 5.80 7.75 -16.04
C GLU A 67 5.57 6.51 -16.91
N THR A 68 6.56 5.61 -17.00
CA THR A 68 6.41 4.36 -17.76
C THR A 68 5.36 3.44 -17.13
N ARG A 69 5.27 3.41 -15.79
CA ARG A 69 4.21 2.67 -15.09
C ARG A 69 2.82 3.16 -15.47
N GLY A 70 2.62 4.47 -15.63
CA GLY A 70 1.36 5.02 -16.11
C GLY A 70 1.13 4.72 -17.58
N ARG A 71 2.11 5.06 -18.43
CA ARG A 71 2.05 4.98 -19.89
C ARG A 71 1.79 3.55 -20.40
N TYR A 72 2.49 2.58 -19.81
CA TYR A 72 2.52 1.21 -20.32
C TYR A 72 1.65 0.22 -19.54
N ASN A 73 0.97 0.64 -18.45
CA ASN A 73 0.14 -0.25 -17.63
C ASN A 73 -0.82 -1.13 -18.43
N GLY A 74 -1.54 -0.53 -19.38
CA GLY A 74 -2.54 -1.25 -20.18
C GLY A 74 -1.91 -2.29 -21.12
N VAL A 75 -0.79 -1.95 -21.76
CA VAL A 75 -0.19 -2.80 -22.81
C VAL A 75 0.63 -3.96 -22.24
N VAL A 76 1.14 -3.85 -21.03
CA VAL A 76 1.82 -4.96 -20.35
C VAL A 76 0.88 -5.85 -19.53
N HIS A 77 -0.38 -5.42 -19.35
CA HIS A 77 -1.29 -6.08 -18.41
C HIS A 77 -1.56 -7.55 -18.77
N ASN A 78 -1.81 -7.86 -20.04
CA ASN A 78 -2.15 -9.23 -20.46
C ASN A 78 -0.97 -10.18 -20.26
N ALA A 79 0.27 -9.73 -20.55
CA ALA A 79 1.47 -10.52 -20.29
C ALA A 79 1.65 -10.78 -18.79
N ALA A 80 1.51 -9.74 -17.97
CA ALA A 80 1.58 -9.87 -16.51
C ALA A 80 0.46 -10.77 -15.94
N ALA A 81 -0.75 -10.73 -16.51
CA ALA A 81 -1.87 -11.56 -16.09
C ALA A 81 -1.63 -13.05 -16.42
N VAL A 82 -1.10 -13.36 -17.61
CA VAL A 82 -0.74 -14.73 -17.99
C VAL A 82 0.39 -15.28 -17.12
N LEU A 83 1.43 -14.47 -16.85
CA LEU A 83 2.50 -14.84 -15.93
C LEU A 83 1.96 -15.08 -14.50
N ALA A 84 1.05 -14.23 -14.02
CA ALA A 84 0.43 -14.42 -12.71
C ALA A 84 -0.45 -15.69 -12.67
N ALA A 85 -1.16 -16.01 -13.75
CA ALA A 85 -1.93 -17.26 -13.85
C ALA A 85 -1.03 -18.51 -13.84
N GLU A 86 0.11 -18.46 -14.54
CA GLU A 86 1.14 -19.49 -14.48
C GLU A 86 1.71 -19.64 -13.07
N GLN A 87 2.09 -18.53 -12.43
CA GLN A 87 2.60 -18.53 -11.06
C GLN A 87 1.57 -19.13 -10.08
N TYR A 88 0.30 -18.74 -10.19
CA TYR A 88 -0.78 -19.31 -9.40
C TYR A 88 -0.86 -20.82 -9.56
N ARG A 89 -0.82 -21.32 -10.80
CA ARG A 89 -0.89 -22.76 -11.09
C ARG A 89 0.26 -23.52 -10.44
N ARG A 90 1.48 -22.99 -10.48
CA ARG A 90 2.65 -23.60 -9.84
C ARG A 90 2.53 -23.63 -8.32
N VAL A 91 2.13 -22.52 -7.71
CA VAL A 91 1.99 -22.42 -6.26
C VAL A 91 0.87 -23.33 -5.74
N ILE A 92 -0.24 -23.44 -6.46
CA ILE A 92 -1.32 -24.36 -6.10
C ILE A 92 -0.90 -25.83 -6.25
N ALA A 93 -0.12 -26.15 -7.28
CA ALA A 93 0.38 -27.50 -7.50
C ALA A 93 1.57 -27.88 -6.58
N ASP A 94 2.10 -26.94 -5.81
CA ASP A 94 3.19 -27.19 -4.87
C ASP A 94 2.68 -27.91 -3.62
N ASP A 95 2.91 -29.22 -3.59
CA ASP A 95 2.59 -30.14 -2.49
C ASP A 95 3.81 -30.45 -1.59
N SER A 96 4.92 -29.73 -1.78
CA SER A 96 6.17 -29.97 -1.02
C SER A 96 6.03 -29.73 0.49
N ASP A 97 5.04 -28.94 0.90
CA ASP A 97 4.72 -28.65 2.28
C ASP A 97 3.23 -28.90 2.54
N PRO A 98 2.87 -30.08 3.10
CA PRO A 98 1.48 -30.43 3.40
C PRO A 98 0.80 -29.51 4.42
N ALA A 99 1.56 -28.77 5.24
CA ALA A 99 0.99 -27.84 6.20
C ALA A 99 0.46 -26.56 5.54
N ARG A 100 0.91 -26.25 4.32
CA ARG A 100 0.42 -25.11 3.53
C ARG A 100 -0.88 -25.47 2.85
N ASP A 101 -1.98 -25.54 3.56
CA ASP A 101 -3.26 -25.95 2.99
C ASP A 101 -4.21 -24.78 2.69
N ARG A 102 -3.83 -23.52 2.96
CA ARG A 102 -4.75 -22.37 2.77
C ARG A 102 -4.53 -21.63 1.46
N ALA A 103 -5.64 -21.38 0.76
CA ALA A 103 -5.70 -20.50 -0.41
C ALA A 103 -6.61 -19.30 -0.12
N LEU A 104 -6.02 -18.11 -0.07
CA LEU A 104 -6.74 -16.85 0.15
C LEU A 104 -6.89 -16.08 -1.17
N PHE A 105 -8.13 -15.77 -1.54
CA PHE A 105 -8.44 -14.91 -2.67
C PHE A 105 -8.82 -13.52 -2.17
N VAL A 106 -8.23 -12.47 -2.71
CA VAL A 106 -8.53 -11.07 -2.34
C VAL A 106 -9.05 -10.32 -3.55
N THR A 107 -10.27 -9.77 -3.44
CA THR A 107 -10.97 -9.04 -4.51
C THR A 107 -11.53 -7.70 -4.01
N GLY A 108 -11.93 -6.84 -4.94
CA GLY A 108 -12.46 -5.49 -4.68
C GLY A 108 -11.88 -4.46 -5.64
N MET A 109 -12.52 -3.29 -5.74
CA MET A 109 -12.11 -2.26 -6.69
C MET A 109 -10.68 -1.73 -6.43
N PRO A 110 -10.00 -1.15 -7.42
CA PRO A 110 -8.78 -0.37 -7.21
C PRO A 110 -8.99 0.72 -6.14
N GLY A 111 -7.98 0.95 -5.30
CA GLY A 111 -8.10 1.91 -4.19
C GLY A 111 -8.84 1.37 -2.95
N ALA A 112 -9.40 0.16 -2.98
CA ALA A 112 -10.06 -0.43 -1.82
C ALA A 112 -9.09 -0.74 -0.65
N GLY A 113 -7.79 -0.89 -0.91
CA GLY A 113 -6.77 -1.18 0.12
C GLY A 113 -6.32 -2.63 0.20
N LYS A 114 -6.70 -3.49 -0.75
CA LYS A 114 -6.36 -4.92 -0.82
C LYS A 114 -4.88 -5.22 -0.55
N THR A 115 -3.98 -4.65 -1.36
CA THR A 115 -2.53 -4.86 -1.27
C THR A 115 -1.96 -4.43 0.08
N SER A 116 -2.40 -3.27 0.58
CA SER A 116 -1.98 -2.76 1.90
C SER A 116 -2.39 -3.70 3.02
N THR A 117 -3.58 -4.32 2.94
CA THR A 117 -4.02 -5.29 3.94
C THR A 117 -3.19 -6.57 3.91
N VAL A 118 -2.86 -7.10 2.72
CA VAL A 118 -1.97 -8.27 2.59
C VAL A 118 -0.57 -7.97 3.15
N GLN A 119 0.01 -6.83 2.78
CA GLN A 119 1.35 -6.45 3.25
C GLN A 119 1.39 -6.17 4.74
N ALA A 120 0.38 -5.50 5.30
CA ALA A 120 0.26 -5.30 6.74
C ALA A 120 0.18 -6.64 7.48
N THR A 121 -0.52 -7.63 6.91
CA THR A 121 -0.61 -9.01 7.43
C THR A 121 0.75 -9.66 7.50
N ALA A 122 1.48 -9.63 6.39
CA ALA A 122 2.81 -10.20 6.36
C ALA A 122 3.77 -9.47 7.30
N LEU A 123 3.69 -8.14 7.39
CA LEU A 123 4.57 -7.34 8.27
C LEU A 123 4.36 -7.69 9.74
N GLN A 124 3.11 -7.88 10.17
CA GLN A 124 2.79 -8.33 11.53
C GLN A 124 3.31 -9.75 11.81
N ALA A 125 3.32 -10.62 10.80
CA ALA A 125 3.90 -11.95 10.87
C ALA A 125 5.43 -11.96 10.60
N GLY A 126 6.13 -10.85 10.85
CA GLY A 126 7.59 -10.79 10.73
C GLY A 126 8.10 -10.72 9.28
N GLY A 127 7.28 -10.19 8.37
CA GLY A 127 7.61 -10.04 6.94
C GLY A 127 7.38 -11.32 6.12
N LYS A 128 6.55 -12.25 6.60
CA LYS A 128 6.25 -13.52 5.94
C LYS A 128 4.74 -13.77 5.90
N LEU A 129 4.29 -14.56 4.93
CA LEU A 129 2.94 -15.14 5.00
C LEU A 129 2.93 -16.22 6.08
N GLY A 130 1.74 -16.51 6.62
CA GLY A 130 1.54 -17.61 7.56
C GLY A 130 2.09 -18.94 7.01
N ASP A 131 2.59 -19.79 7.91
CA ASP A 131 3.21 -21.06 7.55
C ASP A 131 2.20 -22.04 6.91
N ASP A 132 0.90 -21.85 7.17
CA ASP A 132 -0.22 -22.59 6.60
C ASP A 132 -0.72 -22.03 5.25
N VAL A 133 -0.20 -20.89 4.81
CA VAL A 133 -0.66 -20.24 3.57
C VAL A 133 0.09 -20.79 2.36
N ARG A 134 -0.64 -21.51 1.49
CA ARG A 134 -0.15 -21.91 0.16
C ARG A 134 -0.08 -20.72 -0.77
N VAL A 135 -1.19 -19.98 -0.89
CA VAL A 135 -1.30 -18.86 -1.82
C VAL A 135 -2.17 -17.72 -1.29
N VAL A 136 -1.77 -16.49 -1.61
CA VAL A 136 -2.64 -15.31 -1.58
C VAL A 136 -2.79 -14.81 -3.01
N TYR A 137 -3.95 -15.02 -3.62
CA TYR A 137 -4.25 -14.57 -4.97
C TYR A 137 -5.02 -13.24 -4.92
N GLU A 138 -4.40 -12.14 -5.38
CA GLU A 138 -5.08 -10.86 -5.55
C GLU A 138 -5.52 -10.68 -7.01
N GLY A 139 -6.82 -10.63 -7.23
CA GLY A 139 -7.40 -10.49 -8.55
C GLY A 139 -8.88 -10.14 -8.53
N GLN A 140 -9.41 -9.82 -9.70
CA GLN A 140 -10.84 -9.53 -9.86
C GLN A 140 -11.61 -10.86 -9.91
N LEU A 141 -12.65 -10.99 -9.08
CA LEU A 141 -13.56 -12.14 -9.09
C LEU A 141 -14.93 -11.78 -9.71
N VAL A 142 -14.91 -10.91 -10.73
CA VAL A 142 -16.12 -10.33 -11.34
C VAL A 142 -16.68 -11.17 -12.48
N ASP A 143 -15.88 -12.08 -13.04
CA ASP A 143 -16.29 -13.01 -14.09
C ASP A 143 -16.43 -14.40 -13.46
N PRO A 144 -17.67 -14.91 -13.30
CA PRO A 144 -17.92 -16.21 -12.70
C PRO A 144 -17.18 -17.35 -13.39
N ALA A 145 -17.09 -17.36 -14.72
CA ALA A 145 -16.49 -18.45 -15.47
C ALA A 145 -15.00 -18.62 -15.12
N SER A 146 -14.24 -17.51 -15.15
CA SER A 146 -12.83 -17.50 -14.77
C SER A 146 -12.62 -17.76 -13.27
N SER A 147 -13.49 -17.21 -12.42
CA SER A 147 -13.35 -17.28 -10.96
C SER A 147 -13.61 -18.69 -10.43
N ILE A 148 -14.64 -19.37 -10.97
CA ILE A 148 -14.97 -20.75 -10.63
C ILE A 148 -13.82 -21.68 -10.96
N VAL A 149 -13.18 -21.54 -12.13
CA VAL A 149 -12.04 -22.37 -12.51
C VAL A 149 -10.88 -22.21 -11.53
N LYS A 150 -10.51 -20.97 -11.18
CA LYS A 150 -9.38 -20.71 -10.26
C LYS A 150 -9.65 -21.23 -8.86
N VAL A 151 -10.85 -20.96 -8.31
CA VAL A 151 -11.24 -21.45 -6.99
C VAL A 151 -11.32 -22.98 -6.97
N GLY A 152 -11.87 -23.58 -8.04
CA GLY A 152 -11.90 -25.04 -8.22
C GLY A 152 -10.51 -25.66 -8.16
N GLN A 153 -9.52 -25.08 -8.85
CA GLN A 153 -8.13 -25.57 -8.82
C GLN A 153 -7.55 -25.62 -7.40
N ALA A 154 -7.85 -24.62 -6.55
CA ALA A 154 -7.38 -24.62 -5.16
C ALA A 154 -8.07 -25.73 -4.34
N LEU A 155 -9.38 -25.91 -4.52
CA LEU A 155 -10.14 -26.98 -3.86
C LEU A 155 -9.66 -28.37 -4.30
N ASP A 156 -9.41 -28.56 -5.59
CA ASP A 156 -8.93 -29.82 -6.18
C ASP A 156 -7.51 -30.16 -5.67
N ALA A 157 -6.69 -29.14 -5.38
CA ALA A 157 -5.40 -29.29 -4.71
C ALA A 157 -5.50 -29.52 -3.18
N GLY A 158 -6.71 -29.75 -2.66
CA GLY A 158 -6.96 -30.01 -1.24
C GLY A 158 -6.84 -28.78 -0.34
N CYS A 159 -6.87 -27.56 -0.90
CA CYS A 159 -6.76 -26.35 -0.10
C CYS A 159 -8.08 -25.99 0.60
N VAL A 160 -7.98 -25.45 1.80
CA VAL A 160 -9.05 -24.67 2.44
C VAL A 160 -9.10 -23.29 1.78
N VAL A 161 -10.21 -22.99 1.11
CA VAL A 161 -10.37 -21.75 0.36
C VAL A 161 -11.11 -20.69 1.14
N SER A 162 -10.53 -19.49 1.21
CA SER A 162 -11.16 -18.29 1.75
C SER A 162 -11.12 -17.15 0.73
N ILE A 163 -12.20 -16.39 0.63
CA ILE A 163 -12.35 -15.24 -0.25
C ILE A 163 -12.60 -14.01 0.61
N ALA A 164 -11.76 -13.00 0.41
CA ALA A 164 -11.87 -11.69 1.04
C ALA A 164 -12.22 -10.63 0.02
N ALA A 165 -13.46 -10.15 0.06
CA ALA A 165 -13.94 -9.07 -0.79
C ALA A 165 -13.93 -7.75 -0.02
N VAL A 166 -13.12 -6.79 -0.46
CA VAL A 166 -12.98 -5.49 0.21
C VAL A 166 -13.94 -4.49 -0.40
N LEU A 167 -14.91 -4.03 0.41
CA LEU A 167 -15.96 -3.07 0.05
C LEU A 167 -15.57 -1.66 0.53
N PRO A 168 -15.11 -0.76 -0.36
CA PRO A 168 -14.86 0.62 0.01
C PRO A 168 -16.04 1.53 -0.34
N ARG A 169 -16.00 2.76 0.16
CA ARG A 169 -16.75 3.89 -0.43
C ARG A 169 -16.07 4.28 -1.74
N ALA A 170 -16.82 4.31 -2.84
CA ALA A 170 -16.26 4.48 -4.19
C ALA A 170 -15.43 5.76 -4.35
N GLU A 171 -15.91 6.87 -3.79
CA GLU A 171 -15.28 8.18 -3.81
C GLU A 171 -13.92 8.17 -3.10
N GLN A 172 -13.85 7.48 -1.96
CA GLN A 172 -12.62 7.36 -1.20
C GLN A 172 -11.62 6.44 -1.90
N ALA A 173 -12.09 5.36 -2.53
CA ALA A 173 -11.23 4.51 -3.34
C ALA A 173 -10.65 5.27 -4.54
N LEU A 174 -11.39 6.21 -5.12
CA LEU A 174 -10.90 7.08 -6.20
C LEU A 174 -9.76 7.98 -5.72
N GLU A 175 -9.89 8.56 -4.53
CA GLU A 175 -8.81 9.34 -3.92
C GLU A 175 -7.53 8.53 -3.76
N PHE A 176 -7.61 7.31 -3.21
CA PHE A 176 -6.43 6.46 -3.09
C PHE A 176 -5.85 6.07 -4.44
N SER A 177 -6.69 5.92 -5.47
CA SER A 177 -6.24 5.70 -6.84
C SER A 177 -5.44 6.89 -7.39
N PHE A 178 -5.86 8.13 -7.11
CA PHE A 178 -5.14 9.34 -7.50
C PHE A 178 -3.83 9.53 -6.73
N ASN A 179 -3.84 9.27 -5.42
CA ASN A 179 -2.62 9.30 -4.61
C ASN A 179 -1.62 8.26 -5.11
N ARG A 180 -2.09 7.04 -5.40
CA ARG A 180 -1.25 5.99 -6.00
C ARG A 180 -0.73 6.39 -7.37
N PHE A 181 -1.51 7.11 -8.19
CA PHE A 181 -1.00 7.64 -9.45
C PHE A 181 0.16 8.62 -9.24
N ALA A 182 0.00 9.59 -8.34
CA ALA A 182 1.05 10.58 -8.06
C ALA A 182 2.31 9.96 -7.45
N GLU A 183 2.15 8.99 -6.55
CA GLU A 183 3.27 8.38 -5.82
C GLU A 183 3.94 7.26 -6.60
N TYR A 184 3.15 6.38 -7.23
CA TYR A 184 3.62 5.16 -7.85
C TYR A 184 3.69 5.24 -9.38
N GLY A 185 2.91 6.13 -10.00
CA GLY A 185 2.74 6.23 -11.45
C GLY A 185 1.54 5.47 -12.00
N ARG A 186 0.78 4.72 -11.16
CA ARG A 186 -0.39 3.93 -11.58
C ARG A 186 -1.59 4.16 -10.68
N GLY A 187 -2.69 4.66 -11.24
CA GLY A 187 -4.01 4.68 -10.61
C GLY A 187 -4.94 3.66 -11.28
N ALA A 188 -6.17 4.04 -11.56
CA ALA A 188 -7.19 3.22 -12.21
C ALA A 188 -8.21 4.09 -12.95
N GLY A 189 -8.73 3.56 -14.05
CA GLY A 189 -9.79 4.21 -14.81
C GLY A 189 -11.18 3.95 -14.23
N VAL A 190 -12.08 4.91 -14.43
CA VAL A 190 -13.46 4.89 -13.94
C VAL A 190 -14.23 3.64 -14.38
N GLY A 191 -14.04 3.21 -15.63
CA GLY A 191 -14.71 2.02 -16.16
C GLY A 191 -14.30 0.74 -15.43
N VAL A 192 -13.02 0.61 -15.08
CA VAL A 192 -12.51 -0.56 -14.35
C VAL A 192 -13.02 -0.53 -12.91
N MET A 193 -12.98 0.63 -12.24
CA MET A 193 -13.46 0.77 -10.87
C MET A 193 -14.95 0.47 -10.74
N ALA A 194 -15.79 1.10 -11.58
CA ALA A 194 -17.23 0.89 -11.58
C ALA A 194 -17.57 -0.57 -11.88
N ARG A 195 -17.01 -1.15 -12.96
CA ARG A 195 -17.24 -2.55 -13.33
C ARG A 195 -16.93 -3.48 -12.17
N ILE A 196 -15.81 -3.32 -11.48
CA ILE A 196 -15.46 -4.23 -10.38
C ILE A 196 -16.41 -4.07 -9.22
N GLN A 197 -16.72 -2.83 -8.83
CA GLN A 197 -17.62 -2.59 -7.71
C GLN A 197 -19.02 -3.16 -7.97
N GLU A 198 -19.54 -2.95 -9.17
CA GLU A 198 -20.91 -3.32 -9.54
C GLU A 198 -21.06 -4.83 -9.74
N ASN A 199 -20.03 -5.51 -10.27
CA ASN A 199 -20.11 -6.94 -10.62
C ASN A 199 -19.49 -7.88 -9.58
N THR A 200 -18.85 -7.36 -8.52
CA THR A 200 -18.30 -8.22 -7.44
C THR A 200 -19.39 -9.03 -6.74
N PRO A 201 -20.57 -8.47 -6.37
CA PRO A 201 -21.66 -9.24 -5.75
C PRO A 201 -22.06 -10.48 -6.55
N ASP A 202 -22.27 -10.34 -7.85
CA ASP A 202 -22.68 -11.45 -8.73
C ASP A 202 -21.60 -12.53 -8.82
N GLY A 203 -20.33 -12.12 -8.90
CA GLY A 203 -19.20 -13.04 -8.85
C GLY A 203 -19.11 -13.83 -7.54
N LEU A 204 -19.33 -13.17 -6.40
CA LEU A 204 -19.36 -13.84 -5.09
C LEU A 204 -20.58 -14.76 -4.96
N SER A 205 -21.75 -14.33 -5.42
CA SER A 205 -22.97 -15.16 -5.45
C SER A 205 -22.75 -16.43 -6.27
N ALA A 206 -22.15 -16.33 -7.44
CA ALA A 206 -21.87 -17.49 -8.29
C ALA A 206 -20.87 -18.47 -7.63
N LEU A 207 -19.89 -17.96 -6.87
CA LEU A 207 -18.96 -18.81 -6.11
C LEU A 207 -19.67 -19.55 -4.96
N LEU A 208 -20.53 -18.85 -4.21
CA LEU A 208 -21.34 -19.47 -3.15
C LEU A 208 -22.33 -20.50 -3.71
N GLU A 209 -22.99 -20.19 -4.83
CA GLU A 209 -23.89 -21.13 -5.50
C GLU A 209 -23.14 -22.39 -5.97
N ARG A 210 -21.96 -22.22 -6.56
CA ARG A 210 -21.18 -23.32 -7.13
C ARG A 210 -20.54 -24.23 -6.09
N PHE A 211 -20.02 -23.65 -5.00
CA PHE A 211 -19.16 -24.34 -4.04
C PHE A 211 -19.76 -24.48 -2.64
N GLY A 212 -20.78 -23.68 -2.30
CA GLY A 212 -21.43 -23.70 -0.97
C GLY A 212 -20.42 -23.56 0.16
N ASP A 213 -20.56 -24.42 1.17
CA ASP A 213 -19.71 -24.40 2.38
C ASP A 213 -18.25 -24.82 2.14
N LYS A 214 -17.88 -25.22 0.91
CA LYS A 214 -16.48 -25.50 0.57
C LYS A 214 -15.62 -24.25 0.47
N VAL A 215 -16.24 -23.07 0.38
CA VAL A 215 -15.54 -21.78 0.34
C VAL A 215 -16.07 -20.87 1.45
N ALA A 216 -15.15 -20.23 2.17
CA ALA A 216 -15.51 -19.16 3.09
C ALA A 216 -15.47 -17.81 2.36
N VAL A 217 -16.57 -17.06 2.35
CA VAL A 217 -16.63 -15.71 1.75
C VAL A 217 -16.83 -14.68 2.85
N GLY A 218 -15.90 -13.73 2.97
CA GLY A 218 -16.02 -12.58 3.86
C GLY A 218 -15.98 -11.27 3.09
N VAL A 219 -16.95 -10.40 3.35
CA VAL A 219 -16.97 -9.01 2.89
C VAL A 219 -16.42 -8.10 3.99
N TYR A 220 -15.37 -7.37 3.66
CA TYR A 220 -14.72 -6.39 4.53
C TYR A 220 -15.23 -5.01 4.17
N ASP A 221 -16.21 -4.54 4.93
CA ASP A 221 -16.74 -3.20 4.78
C ASP A 221 -15.77 -2.20 5.38
N VAL A 222 -15.11 -1.45 4.50
CA VAL A 222 -14.17 -0.38 4.81
C VAL A 222 -14.69 0.96 4.29
N ARG A 223 -16.00 1.10 4.11
CA ARG A 223 -16.65 2.38 3.78
C ARG A 223 -16.44 3.40 4.90
N ASP A 224 -16.47 2.93 6.14
CA ASP A 224 -15.92 3.60 7.31
C ASP A 224 -14.62 2.89 7.72
N ARG A 225 -13.48 3.50 7.39
CA ARG A 225 -12.16 2.93 7.69
C ARG A 225 -11.78 3.02 9.16
N ASP A 226 -12.42 3.91 9.91
CA ASP A 226 -12.19 4.03 11.36
C ASP A 226 -12.95 2.93 12.11
N ASN A 227 -13.99 2.37 11.50
CA ASN A 227 -14.79 1.29 12.05
C ASN A 227 -15.08 0.19 11.00
N PRO A 228 -14.05 -0.55 10.56
CA PRO A 228 -14.23 -1.60 9.57
C PRO A 228 -15.09 -2.74 10.12
N ALA A 229 -16.00 -3.26 9.29
CA ALA A 229 -16.85 -4.39 9.63
C ALA A 229 -16.57 -5.59 8.72
N ARG A 230 -16.90 -6.79 9.23
CA ARG A 230 -16.79 -8.05 8.48
C ARG A 230 -18.15 -8.75 8.46
N HIS A 231 -18.57 -9.15 7.27
CA HIS A 231 -19.84 -9.84 7.03
C HIS A 231 -19.60 -11.13 6.24
N GLU A 232 -20.18 -12.25 6.69
CA GLU A 232 -19.96 -13.55 6.05
C GLU A 232 -21.02 -13.87 4.99
N GLY A 233 -20.60 -14.58 3.95
CA GLY A 233 -21.46 -15.20 2.95
C GLY A 233 -22.47 -14.24 2.32
N ALA A 234 -23.72 -14.68 2.23
CA ALA A 234 -24.81 -13.91 1.64
C ALA A 234 -25.07 -12.58 2.36
N ALA A 235 -24.89 -12.51 3.69
CA ALA A 235 -25.10 -11.26 4.43
C ALA A 235 -24.12 -10.17 3.98
N GLY A 236 -22.86 -10.53 3.71
CA GLY A 236 -21.89 -9.59 3.16
C GLY A 236 -22.22 -9.12 1.75
N ILE A 237 -22.78 -10.01 0.92
CA ILE A 237 -23.23 -9.66 -0.43
C ILE A 237 -24.38 -8.66 -0.38
N GLU A 238 -25.32 -8.81 0.57
CA GLU A 238 -26.42 -7.86 0.73
C GLU A 238 -25.92 -6.48 1.20
N VAL A 239 -24.94 -6.40 2.11
CA VAL A 239 -24.28 -5.13 2.47
C VAL A 239 -23.62 -4.47 1.25
N TRP A 240 -23.02 -5.26 0.37
CA TRP A 240 -22.46 -4.74 -0.87
C TRP A 240 -23.53 -4.20 -1.83
N LYS A 241 -24.64 -4.93 -2.00
CA LYS A 241 -25.78 -4.48 -2.82
C LYS A 241 -26.43 -3.23 -2.25
N GLU A 242 -26.50 -3.09 -0.94
CA GLU A 242 -26.96 -1.86 -0.28
C GLU A 242 -26.09 -0.67 -0.69
N GLU A 243 -24.77 -0.80 -0.68
CA GLU A 243 -23.88 0.26 -1.17
C GLU A 243 -24.16 0.64 -2.63
N LEU A 244 -24.46 -0.35 -3.48
CA LEU A 244 -24.81 -0.14 -4.89
C LEU A 244 -26.19 0.51 -5.07
N SER A 245 -27.08 0.39 -4.09
CA SER A 245 -28.41 1.00 -4.12
C SER A 245 -28.38 2.53 -4.01
N HIS A 246 -27.27 3.11 -3.54
CA HIS A 246 -27.07 4.55 -3.45
C HIS A 246 -26.85 5.26 -4.80
N GLY A 247 -26.96 4.53 -5.91
CA GLY A 247 -26.87 5.06 -7.27
C GLY A 247 -25.68 4.53 -8.04
N SER A 248 -25.57 4.95 -9.30
CA SER A 248 -24.53 4.49 -10.22
C SER A 248 -23.14 4.80 -9.67
N VAL A 249 -22.30 3.76 -9.51
CA VAL A 249 -20.92 3.92 -9.04
C VAL A 249 -20.15 4.78 -10.05
N ARG A 250 -20.40 4.60 -11.34
CA ARG A 250 -19.78 5.41 -12.39
C ARG A 250 -20.13 6.90 -12.27
N GLU A 251 -21.39 7.25 -12.02
CA GLU A 251 -21.82 8.64 -11.86
C GLU A 251 -21.20 9.28 -10.63
N ARG A 252 -21.21 8.56 -9.50
CA ARG A 252 -20.58 8.98 -8.24
C ARG A 252 -19.08 9.23 -8.40
N LEU A 253 -18.37 8.34 -9.09
CA LEU A 253 -16.95 8.50 -9.39
C LEU A 253 -16.69 9.73 -10.29
N ASN A 254 -17.53 9.98 -11.30
CA ASN A 254 -17.41 11.16 -12.15
C ASN A 254 -17.69 12.46 -11.37
N ALA A 255 -18.68 12.46 -10.50
CA ALA A 255 -18.97 13.62 -9.66
C ALA A 255 -17.82 13.94 -8.69
N GLU A 256 -17.22 12.92 -8.06
CA GLU A 256 -16.01 13.06 -7.24
C GLU A 256 -14.83 13.58 -8.06
N PHE A 257 -14.60 13.03 -9.26
CA PHE A 257 -13.57 13.49 -10.17
C PHE A 257 -13.73 14.97 -10.52
N GLU A 258 -14.92 15.40 -10.94
CA GLU A 258 -15.16 16.80 -11.31
C GLU A 258 -15.01 17.76 -10.12
N ARG A 259 -15.44 17.34 -8.92
CA ARG A 259 -15.21 18.13 -7.70
C ARG A 259 -13.73 18.33 -7.44
N ARG A 260 -12.92 17.28 -7.52
CA ARG A 260 -11.47 17.35 -7.30
C ARG A 260 -10.75 18.12 -8.41
N ARG A 261 -11.18 17.95 -9.65
CA ARG A 261 -10.66 18.67 -10.81
C ARG A 261 -10.91 20.17 -10.67
N SER A 262 -12.13 20.56 -10.30
CA SER A 262 -12.49 21.96 -10.04
C SER A 262 -11.70 22.56 -8.87
N ALA A 263 -11.30 21.74 -7.90
CA ALA A 263 -10.43 22.14 -6.80
C ALA A 263 -8.93 22.17 -7.16
N GLY A 264 -8.55 21.90 -8.41
CA GLY A 264 -7.14 21.88 -8.85
C GLY A 264 -6.33 20.70 -8.32
N LEU A 265 -6.97 19.65 -7.84
CA LEU A 265 -6.33 18.47 -7.23
C LEU A 265 -6.05 17.33 -8.24
N VAL A 266 -6.35 17.55 -9.53
CA VAL A 266 -6.23 16.54 -10.58
C VAL A 266 -5.41 17.11 -11.73
N THR A 267 -4.27 16.47 -12.02
CA THR A 267 -3.45 16.79 -13.19
C THR A 267 -4.06 16.24 -14.47
N ASP A 268 -3.66 16.78 -15.63
CA ASP A 268 -4.15 16.30 -16.92
C ASP A 268 -3.85 14.81 -17.16
N ASP A 269 -2.66 14.34 -16.78
CA ASP A 269 -2.32 12.93 -16.87
C ASP A 269 -3.14 12.04 -15.94
N CYS A 270 -3.45 12.54 -14.73
CA CYS A 270 -4.35 11.85 -13.82
C CYS A 270 -5.76 11.76 -14.40
N ALA A 271 -6.24 12.84 -15.03
CA ALA A 271 -7.52 12.87 -15.72
C ALA A 271 -7.57 11.90 -16.91
N ARG A 272 -6.52 11.86 -17.74
CA ARG A 272 -6.40 10.90 -18.84
C ARG A 272 -6.50 9.46 -18.32
N GLN A 273 -5.74 9.14 -17.27
CA GLN A 273 -5.81 7.81 -16.66
C GLN A 273 -7.19 7.49 -16.10
N PHE A 274 -7.85 8.43 -15.42
CA PHE A 274 -9.21 8.25 -14.91
C PHE A 274 -10.19 7.92 -16.05
N GLN A 275 -10.03 8.56 -17.21
CA GLN A 275 -10.82 8.27 -18.40
C GLN A 275 -10.41 6.98 -19.13
N GLY A 276 -9.45 6.22 -18.59
CA GLY A 276 -8.94 4.98 -19.19
C GLY A 276 -7.96 5.19 -20.35
N GLN A 277 -7.46 6.42 -20.52
CA GLN A 277 -6.46 6.77 -21.53
C GLN A 277 -5.05 6.67 -20.95
N ALA A 278 -4.05 6.35 -21.77
CA ALA A 278 -2.67 6.20 -21.32
C ALA A 278 -2.00 7.56 -21.05
N PRO A 279 -1.61 7.89 -19.81
CA PRO A 279 -1.01 9.18 -19.46
C PRO A 279 0.36 9.38 -20.14
N TYR A 280 0.89 10.59 -20.02
CA TYR A 280 2.19 11.04 -20.52
C TYR A 280 2.38 10.97 -22.04
N PRO A 281 1.41 11.34 -22.88
CA PRO A 281 1.57 11.25 -24.34
C PRO A 281 2.75 12.07 -24.85
N GLU A 282 3.00 13.26 -24.29
CA GLU A 282 4.04 14.17 -24.77
C GLU A 282 5.47 13.69 -24.47
N LEU A 283 5.66 12.91 -23.40
CA LEU A 283 6.98 12.34 -23.05
C LEU A 283 7.43 11.26 -24.05
N PHE A 284 6.48 10.65 -24.76
CA PHE A 284 6.72 9.51 -25.64
C PHE A 284 6.25 9.75 -27.08
N ASN A 285 5.90 11.00 -27.41
CA ASN A 285 5.57 11.43 -28.77
C ASN A 285 6.84 11.44 -29.64
N VAL A 286 7.12 10.33 -30.30
CA VAL A 286 8.19 10.25 -31.31
C VAL A 286 7.59 10.45 -32.71
N ARG A 287 7.31 11.71 -33.07
CA ARG A 287 7.30 12.17 -34.47
C ARG A 287 7.73 13.65 -34.56
N GLY A 288 8.93 13.87 -35.09
CA GLY A 288 9.24 15.09 -35.87
C GLY A 288 10.07 16.21 -35.22
N ARG A 289 11.17 15.93 -34.52
CA ARG A 289 12.30 16.87 -34.47
C ARG A 289 13.56 16.20 -34.98
N ASP A 290 13.92 16.59 -36.20
CA ASP A 290 15.18 16.48 -36.91
C ASP A 290 16.10 15.31 -36.57
N ALA A 291 16.15 14.39 -37.55
CA ALA A 291 17.38 13.70 -37.90
C ALA A 291 18.46 14.74 -38.23
N GLY A 292 19.31 15.09 -37.25
CA GLY A 292 20.38 16.04 -37.52
C GLY A 292 21.05 16.65 -36.30
N GLN A 293 21.52 15.85 -35.35
CA GLN A 293 22.83 16.04 -34.69
C GLN A 293 23.07 14.90 -33.71
N ARG A 294 24.06 14.07 -34.01
CA ARG A 294 24.72 13.26 -32.99
C ARG A 294 25.48 14.23 -32.09
N SER A 295 25.01 14.40 -30.87
CA SER A 295 25.84 14.80 -29.75
C SER A 295 26.02 13.55 -28.90
N GLU A 296 27.24 13.03 -28.90
CA GLU A 296 27.68 11.95 -28.01
C GLU A 296 27.42 12.35 -26.55
N PRO A 297 27.03 11.41 -25.67
CA PRO A 297 26.95 11.71 -24.24
C PRO A 297 28.36 11.79 -23.67
N GLU A 298 28.75 12.97 -23.18
CA GLU A 298 29.92 13.11 -22.31
C GLU A 298 29.70 12.36 -20.99
N PRO A 299 30.77 11.79 -20.39
CA PRO A 299 30.67 10.99 -19.18
C PRO A 299 30.64 11.91 -17.95
N GLU A 300 29.47 12.05 -17.31
CA GLU A 300 29.42 12.64 -15.98
C GLU A 300 29.92 11.65 -14.92
N ARG A 301 30.73 12.21 -14.02
CA ARG A 301 31.62 11.53 -13.09
C ARG A 301 30.87 10.85 -11.97
N ASP A 302 31.28 9.61 -11.71
CA ASP A 302 31.00 8.84 -10.49
C ASP A 302 31.29 9.67 -9.22
N THR A 303 30.27 9.83 -8.39
CA THR A 303 30.46 10.06 -6.94
C THR A 303 29.45 9.20 -6.18
N PRO A 304 29.88 8.37 -5.22
CA PRO A 304 29.02 7.33 -4.65
C PRO A 304 28.14 7.91 -3.55
N GLN A 305 26.89 8.25 -3.87
CA GLN A 305 25.86 8.49 -2.87
C GLN A 305 25.05 7.21 -2.65
N ARG A 306 25.38 6.50 -1.56
CA ARG A 306 24.55 5.43 -1.00
C ARG A 306 23.22 6.02 -0.51
N GLY A 307 22.24 6.08 -1.40
CA GLY A 307 20.84 6.33 -1.05
C GLY A 307 20.17 5.04 -0.59
N SER A 308 20.05 4.83 0.71
CA SER A 308 19.21 3.75 1.25
C SER A 308 17.75 4.04 0.91
N GLY A 309 17.21 3.32 -0.07
CA GLY A 309 15.78 3.27 -0.32
C GLY A 309 15.08 2.57 0.84
N GLN A 310 14.73 3.31 1.89
CA GLN A 310 13.94 2.83 3.02
C GLN A 310 12.56 3.48 3.02
N ASN A 311 11.57 2.61 2.79
CA ASN A 311 10.28 2.53 3.48
C ASN A 311 9.35 3.75 3.38
N LEU A 312 8.49 3.69 2.36
CA LEU A 312 7.19 4.35 2.37
C LEU A 312 6.15 3.38 2.98
N LEU A 313 6.11 3.31 4.31
CA LEU A 313 5.03 2.68 5.07
C LEU A 313 4.79 3.51 6.33
N SER A 314 3.93 4.52 6.21
CA SER A 314 3.29 5.12 7.37
C SER A 314 1.80 5.22 7.08
N LEU A 315 1.00 4.34 7.67
CA LEU A 315 -0.40 4.56 8.05
C LEU A 315 -0.90 3.35 8.86
N GLY A 316 -1.48 3.65 10.02
CA GLY A 316 -2.56 2.89 10.65
C GLY A 316 -2.25 1.50 11.21
N ARG A 317 -2.13 1.40 12.53
CA ARG A 317 -2.29 0.14 13.27
C ARG A 317 -3.75 -0.33 13.20
N GLY A 318 -3.91 -1.64 12.96
CA GLY A 318 -5.14 -2.44 13.09
C GLY A 318 -5.84 -2.62 11.75
N SER A 319 -6.02 -3.81 11.17
CA SER A 319 -5.76 -5.21 11.56
C SER A 319 -5.59 -6.01 10.26
N THR A 320 -5.10 -7.24 10.36
CA THR A 320 -4.63 -8.06 9.25
C THR A 320 -5.60 -9.19 8.95
N LEU A 321 -5.76 -9.53 7.66
CA LEU A 321 -6.74 -10.47 7.07
C LEU A 321 -6.68 -11.91 7.60
N ALA A 322 -5.87 -12.23 8.63
CA ALA A 322 -5.85 -13.55 9.26
C ALA A 322 -5.50 -13.60 10.76
N ASP A 323 -5.58 -12.50 11.53
CA ASP A 323 -5.99 -12.60 12.97
C ASP A 323 -7.49 -12.93 13.10
N LEU A 324 -8.12 -13.31 11.98
CA LEU A 324 -9.33 -12.67 11.52
C LEU A 324 -10.57 -13.54 11.73
N ALA A 325 -10.40 -14.77 12.22
CA ALA A 325 -11.50 -15.71 12.41
C ALA A 325 -11.67 -16.23 13.85
N ALA A 326 -10.74 -16.03 14.79
CA ALA A 326 -10.80 -16.88 16.00
C ALA A 326 -10.45 -16.27 17.36
N LYS A 327 -9.68 -15.18 17.53
CA LYS A 327 -9.26 -14.78 18.89
C LYS A 327 -9.07 -13.26 19.06
N VAL A 328 -9.74 -12.71 20.09
CA VAL A 328 -9.47 -11.47 20.89
C VAL A 328 -10.57 -10.38 20.81
N PRO A 329 -11.01 -9.80 21.95
CA PRO A 329 -12.30 -9.13 22.14
C PRO A 329 -12.29 -7.63 21.81
N ALA A 330 -13.50 -7.08 21.59
CA ALA A 330 -13.90 -5.67 21.44
C ALA A 330 -12.79 -4.60 21.33
N GLY A 331 -12.71 -3.95 20.16
CA GLY A 331 -11.75 -2.87 19.84
C GLY A 331 -11.88 -1.61 20.72
N ARG A 332 -10.75 -0.91 20.91
CA ARG A 332 -10.64 0.33 21.68
C ARG A 332 -11.06 1.56 20.85
N VAL A 333 -12.04 2.29 21.37
CA VAL A 333 -12.51 3.61 20.92
C VAL A 333 -11.41 4.67 21.11
N ILE A 334 -11.22 5.58 20.13
CA ILE A 334 -10.35 6.77 20.28
C ILE A 334 -11.11 7.80 21.12
N PRO A 335 -10.60 8.18 22.30
CA PRO A 335 -11.34 9.06 23.20
C PRO A 335 -11.36 10.50 22.67
N ASP A 336 -12.43 11.22 23.00
CA ASP A 336 -12.42 12.68 22.91
C ASP A 336 -11.32 13.26 23.80
N GLY A 337 -10.70 14.32 23.33
CA GLY A 337 -9.51 14.91 23.92
C GLY A 337 -8.18 14.30 23.45
N ALA A 338 -8.20 13.26 22.60
CA ALA A 338 -7.00 12.76 21.93
C ALA A 338 -6.33 13.88 21.11
N GLU A 339 -4.99 13.86 21.02
CA GLU A 339 -4.21 14.87 20.31
C GLU A 339 -3.32 14.23 19.24
N GLN A 340 -3.15 14.93 18.12
CA GLN A 340 -2.27 14.51 17.03
C GLN A 340 -1.57 15.68 16.35
N VAL A 341 -0.48 15.39 15.65
CA VAL A 341 0.20 16.33 14.75
C VAL A 341 0.12 15.81 13.33
N VAL A 342 -0.38 16.63 12.41
CA VAL A 342 -0.46 16.33 10.98
C VAL A 342 0.51 17.21 10.23
N VAL A 343 1.49 16.62 9.55
CA VAL A 343 2.47 17.34 8.72
C VAL A 343 2.23 16.99 7.26
N MET A 344 1.59 17.88 6.52
CA MET A 344 1.18 17.65 5.12
C MET A 344 1.16 18.96 4.35
N ASN A 345 1.39 18.89 3.04
CA ASN A 345 1.24 20.01 2.10
C ASN A 345 1.97 21.31 2.49
N GLY A 346 3.17 21.21 3.10
CA GLY A 346 3.95 22.38 3.52
C GLY A 346 3.53 22.97 4.88
N SER A 347 2.57 22.36 5.57
CA SER A 347 2.05 22.81 6.87
C SER A 347 2.16 21.72 7.95
N ARG A 348 2.24 22.17 9.20
CA ARG A 348 2.18 21.37 10.44
C ARG A 348 0.95 21.79 11.23
N LEU A 349 -0.01 20.89 11.39
CA LEU A 349 -1.23 21.09 12.16
C LEU A 349 -1.14 20.33 13.48
N HIS A 350 -1.47 20.97 14.59
CA HIS A 350 -1.73 20.30 15.88
C HIS A 350 -3.25 20.25 16.06
N GLU A 351 -3.79 19.06 16.20
CA GLU A 351 -5.22 18.81 16.24
C GLU A 351 -5.61 18.11 17.54
N ARG A 352 -6.84 18.39 18.00
CA ARG A 352 -7.44 17.74 19.15
C ARG A 352 -8.81 17.22 18.78
N ARG A 353 -9.16 16.03 19.26
CA ARG A 353 -10.46 15.41 19.02
C ARG A 353 -11.51 15.99 19.97
N PHE A 354 -12.64 16.45 19.43
CA PHE A 354 -13.78 16.95 20.17
C PHE A 354 -15.06 16.41 19.52
N GLU A 355 -15.94 15.78 20.30
CA GLU A 355 -17.19 15.16 19.83
C GLU A 355 -16.99 14.26 18.59
N GLY A 356 -15.93 13.46 18.60
CA GLY A 356 -15.62 12.56 17.50
C GLY A 356 -14.94 13.19 16.28
N LYS A 357 -14.73 14.52 16.24
CA LYS A 357 -14.10 15.25 15.12
C LYS A 357 -12.74 15.82 15.51
N TRP A 358 -11.81 15.93 14.56
CA TRP A 358 -10.52 16.58 14.77
C TRP A 358 -10.63 18.07 14.48
N GLU A 359 -10.22 18.89 15.45
CA GLU A 359 -10.17 20.34 15.32
C GLU A 359 -8.72 20.84 15.40
N VAL A 360 -8.32 21.67 14.44
CA VAL A 360 -7.00 22.30 14.39
C VAL A 360 -6.87 23.33 15.51
N GLN A 361 -5.99 23.05 16.46
CA GLN A 361 -5.65 23.93 17.57
C GLN A 361 -4.56 24.94 17.17
N LYS A 362 -3.61 24.51 16.33
CA LYS A 362 -2.51 25.35 15.86
C LYS A 362 -2.03 24.92 14.48
N SER A 363 -1.67 25.90 13.65
CA SER A 363 -1.03 25.70 12.35
C SER A 363 0.30 26.45 12.31
N ASP A 364 1.36 25.76 11.89
CA ASP A 364 2.70 26.32 11.67
C ASP A 364 3.21 25.84 10.28
N PRO A 365 4.20 26.51 9.66
CA PRO A 365 4.87 25.97 8.48
C PRO A 365 5.52 24.60 8.77
N GLN A 366 5.56 23.71 7.78
CA GLN A 366 6.14 22.35 7.93
C GLN A 366 7.61 22.36 8.37
N GLY A 367 8.40 23.32 7.86
CA GLY A 367 9.85 23.31 8.05
C GLY A 367 10.49 22.01 7.55
N MET A 368 11.40 21.44 8.34
CA MET A 368 12.10 20.18 8.03
C MET A 368 11.42 18.94 8.61
N LEU A 369 10.18 19.05 9.10
CA LEU A 369 9.48 17.91 9.70
C LEU A 369 9.10 16.87 8.64
N PRO A 370 9.18 15.57 8.99
CA PRO A 370 8.70 14.50 8.12
C PRO A 370 7.18 14.57 7.96
N LYS A 371 6.70 14.30 6.75
CA LYS A 371 5.26 14.26 6.46
C LYS A 371 4.61 13.05 7.15
N GLY A 372 3.41 13.22 7.67
CA GLY A 372 2.65 12.14 8.32
C GLY A 372 1.66 12.62 9.39
N VAL A 373 0.85 11.68 9.89
CA VAL A 373 -0.04 11.88 11.05
C VAL A 373 0.56 11.19 12.26
N PHE A 374 0.86 11.97 13.29
CA PHE A 374 1.55 11.54 14.49
C PHE A 374 0.62 11.63 15.70
N ARG A 375 0.14 10.48 16.18
CA ARG A 375 -0.74 10.37 17.35
C ARG A 375 0.05 10.61 18.63
N LEU A 376 -0.28 11.67 19.36
CA LEU A 376 0.40 12.03 20.61
C LEU A 376 -0.18 11.25 21.80
N ASP A 377 -1.47 10.89 21.73
CA ASP A 377 -2.21 10.15 22.75
C ASP A 377 -1.76 8.68 22.87
N THR A 378 -1.19 8.12 21.81
CA THR A 378 -0.63 6.74 21.79
C THR A 378 0.89 6.71 21.77
N ALA A 379 1.54 7.87 22.04
CA ALA A 379 2.98 7.97 22.06
C ALA A 379 3.58 7.04 23.14
N THR A 380 4.61 6.30 22.76
CA THR A 380 5.28 5.36 23.67
C THR A 380 6.14 6.16 24.65
N PRO A 381 5.95 6.03 25.97
CA PRO A 381 6.81 6.69 26.94
C PRO A 381 8.27 6.29 26.72
N ALA A 382 9.17 7.27 26.64
CA ALA A 382 10.60 7.03 26.59
C ALA A 382 11.04 6.34 27.90
N LYS A 383 11.89 5.33 27.77
CA LYS A 383 12.47 4.63 28.91
C LYS A 383 13.69 5.41 29.38
N PRO A 384 13.71 5.90 30.63
CA PRO A 384 14.83 6.68 31.16
C PRO A 384 15.99 5.77 31.61
N ASP A 385 16.25 4.69 30.87
CA ASP A 385 17.30 3.73 31.16
C ASP A 385 18.66 4.28 30.70
N ASP A 386 19.72 4.00 31.46
CA ASP A 386 21.07 4.44 31.13
C ASP A 386 21.51 3.89 29.77
N GLY A 387 21.88 4.79 28.87
CA GLY A 387 22.29 4.47 27.50
C GLY A 387 21.13 4.32 26.50
N ALA A 388 19.87 4.48 26.91
CA ALA A 388 18.75 4.52 25.97
C ALA A 388 18.90 5.73 25.04
N THR A 389 18.71 5.51 23.74
CA THR A 389 18.89 6.56 22.72
C THR A 389 17.70 6.70 21.80
N TYR A 390 17.33 7.94 21.54
CA TYR A 390 16.21 8.33 20.70
C TYR A 390 16.68 9.38 19.70
N ALA A 391 16.63 9.07 18.41
CA ALA A 391 17.03 9.98 17.34
C ALA A 391 15.86 10.22 16.38
N GLY A 392 15.66 11.48 16.00
CA GLY A 392 14.57 11.89 15.12
C GLY A 392 14.09 13.32 15.41
N SER A 393 13.16 13.81 14.58
CA SER A 393 12.66 15.18 14.68
C SER A 393 11.68 15.35 15.86
N ILE A 394 11.74 16.50 16.53
CA ILE A 394 10.79 16.90 17.56
C ILE A 394 9.51 17.41 16.90
N LEU A 395 8.41 16.67 17.09
CA LEU A 395 7.10 16.93 16.48
C LEU A 395 6.29 17.96 17.25
N HIS A 396 6.35 17.88 18.58
CA HIS A 396 5.57 18.72 19.47
C HIS A 396 6.22 18.80 20.84
N VAL A 397 6.03 19.93 21.51
CA VAL A 397 6.46 20.16 22.88
C VAL A 397 5.29 20.80 23.61
N SER A 398 4.89 20.20 24.72
CA SER A 398 3.89 20.76 25.62
C SER A 398 4.20 20.38 27.07
N ALA A 399 3.40 20.88 28.01
CA ALA A 399 3.49 20.45 29.41
C ALA A 399 3.29 18.93 29.60
N LYS A 400 2.62 18.26 28.66
CA LYS A 400 2.36 16.80 28.70
C LYS A 400 3.54 15.96 28.25
N GLY A 401 4.52 16.54 27.53
CA GLY A 401 5.58 15.76 26.92
C GLY A 401 6.37 16.50 25.85
N VAL A 402 7.59 16.01 25.63
CA VAL A 402 8.37 16.26 24.40
C VAL A 402 8.16 15.06 23.49
N TYR A 403 7.65 15.29 22.29
CA TYR A 403 7.26 14.25 21.35
C TYR A 403 8.24 14.18 20.20
N GLN A 404 8.92 13.05 20.04
CA GLN A 404 9.95 12.83 19.03
C GLN A 404 9.54 11.69 18.09
N VAL A 405 9.80 11.83 16.79
CA VAL A 405 9.73 10.70 15.86
C VAL A 405 10.73 9.64 16.31
N HIS A 406 10.26 8.41 16.55
CA HIS A 406 11.13 7.32 16.93
C HIS A 406 10.63 5.99 16.35
N GLY A 407 11.48 5.33 15.56
CA GLY A 407 11.07 4.16 14.78
C GLY A 407 9.89 4.49 13.87
N ASN A 408 8.82 3.69 13.96
CA ASN A 408 7.59 3.88 13.20
C ASN A 408 6.49 4.64 13.98
N GLY A 409 6.84 5.32 15.08
CA GLY A 409 5.88 5.97 15.96
C GLY A 409 6.43 7.23 16.63
N VAL A 410 5.82 7.57 17.77
CA VAL A 410 6.18 8.75 18.56
C VAL A 410 6.68 8.31 19.93
N ALA A 411 7.88 8.72 20.29
CA ALA A 411 8.37 8.64 21.67
C ALA A 411 7.92 9.88 22.44
N ARG A 412 7.41 9.69 23.66
CA ARG A 412 7.07 10.79 24.59
C ARG A 412 8.09 10.81 25.73
N HIS A 413 8.85 11.89 25.80
CA HIS A 413 9.78 12.15 26.89
C HIS A 413 9.13 13.06 27.93
N ASP A 414 9.50 12.87 29.19
CA ASP A 414 9.15 13.80 30.27
C ASP A 414 9.94 15.11 30.09
N PRO A 415 9.27 16.28 29.96
CA PRO A 415 9.95 17.56 29.84
C PRO A 415 10.89 17.86 31.02
N ALA A 416 10.59 17.36 32.22
CA ALA A 416 11.42 17.57 33.41
C ALA A 416 12.75 16.80 33.36
N SER A 417 12.88 15.82 32.45
CA SER A 417 14.14 15.10 32.24
C SER A 417 15.21 15.93 31.52
N PHE A 418 14.85 17.05 30.91
CA PHE A 418 15.75 17.89 30.10
C PHE A 418 16.25 19.10 30.91
N GLN A 419 17.53 19.43 30.78
CA GLN A 419 18.05 20.72 31.23
C GLN A 419 17.54 21.86 30.34
N GLN A 420 17.52 21.63 29.02
CA GLN A 420 16.91 22.51 28.04
C GLN A 420 16.06 21.68 27.09
N VAL A 421 14.75 21.95 27.05
CA VAL A 421 13.84 21.25 26.15
C VAL A 421 14.16 21.60 24.68
N PRO A 422 14.28 20.63 23.78
CA PRO A 422 14.56 20.89 22.36
C PRO A 422 13.36 21.55 21.67
N LYS A 423 13.61 22.26 20.56
CA LYS A 423 12.56 22.98 19.83
C LYS A 423 11.87 22.08 18.82
N VAL A 424 10.61 22.37 18.52
CA VAL A 424 9.89 21.71 17.41
C VAL A 424 10.66 21.93 16.10
N GLY A 425 10.89 20.86 15.34
CA GLY A 425 11.70 20.87 14.13
C GLY A 425 13.17 20.49 14.34
N ASP A 426 13.72 20.58 15.56
CA ASP A 426 15.05 20.08 15.86
C ASP A 426 15.09 18.55 15.63
N SER A 427 16.22 18.00 15.19
CA SER A 427 16.41 16.54 15.03
C SER A 427 17.56 16.00 15.90
N PRO A 428 17.46 16.11 17.24
CA PRO A 428 18.53 15.71 18.13
C PRO A 428 18.61 14.19 18.29
N LYS A 429 19.78 13.71 18.73
CA LYS A 429 19.92 12.40 19.38
C LYS A 429 19.82 12.61 20.88
N ILE A 430 18.75 12.14 21.50
CA ILE A 430 18.52 12.19 22.95
C ILE A 430 19.11 10.92 23.56
N VAL A 431 19.94 11.06 24.59
CA VAL A 431 20.57 9.96 25.33
C VAL A 431 20.20 10.08 26.79
N TYR A 432 19.72 9.00 27.40
CA TYR A 432 19.43 8.96 28.83
C TYR A 432 20.64 8.52 29.65
N ALA A 433 20.89 9.24 30.74
CA ALA A 433 21.87 8.89 31.77
C ALA A 433 21.38 9.37 33.14
N ASN A 434 21.37 8.48 34.13
CA ASN A 434 20.81 8.65 35.47
C ASN A 434 19.40 9.25 35.46
N GLY A 435 18.55 8.76 34.55
CA GLY A 435 17.18 9.25 34.36
C GLY A 435 17.05 10.67 33.78
N ARG A 436 18.16 11.31 33.37
CA ARG A 436 18.16 12.60 32.67
C ARG A 436 18.36 12.42 31.18
N ALA A 437 17.65 13.23 30.40
CA ALA A 437 17.80 13.31 28.96
C ALA A 437 18.90 14.32 28.61
N THR A 438 19.89 13.88 27.83
CA THR A 438 20.99 14.71 27.35
C THR A 438 21.03 14.73 25.83
N ILE A 439 21.36 15.87 25.24
CA ILE A 439 21.56 16.03 23.81
C ILE A 439 23.07 16.25 23.56
N PRO A 440 23.80 15.24 23.03
CA PRO A 440 25.23 15.35 22.79
C PRO A 440 25.59 16.55 21.91
N GLY A 441 26.54 17.37 22.38
CA GLY A 441 26.96 18.60 21.69
C GLY A 441 26.16 19.85 22.06
N ARG A 442 25.03 19.71 22.78
CA ARG A 442 24.23 20.82 23.31
C ARG A 442 24.28 20.89 24.84
N ASP A 443 24.30 19.72 25.49
CA ASP A 443 24.41 19.60 26.94
C ASP A 443 25.82 19.10 27.31
N LEU A 444 26.52 19.81 28.20
CA LEU A 444 27.82 19.40 28.72
C LEU A 444 27.66 18.12 29.56
N SER A 445 28.48 17.11 29.30
CA SER A 445 28.47 15.85 30.05
C SER A 445 28.71 16.09 31.55
N PRO A 446 27.95 15.46 32.47
CA PRO A 446 28.30 15.52 33.88
C PRO A 446 29.64 14.80 34.12
N PRO A 447 30.49 15.29 35.04
CA PRO A 447 31.80 14.71 35.29
C PRO A 447 31.67 13.26 35.78
N SER A 448 32.39 12.36 35.13
CA SER A 448 32.46 10.94 35.53
C SER A 448 33.02 10.82 36.95
N GLN A 449 32.26 10.21 37.86
CA GLN A 449 32.82 9.73 39.12
C GLN A 449 33.81 8.59 38.81
N SER A 450 35.10 8.92 38.88
CA SER A 450 36.16 7.93 38.90
C SER A 450 36.01 7.07 40.15
N LYS A 451 35.80 5.76 39.95
CA LYS A 451 35.95 4.75 41.00
C LYS A 451 37.35 4.89 41.61
N GLY A 452 37.40 5.42 42.83
CA GLY A 452 38.59 5.43 43.66
C GLY A 452 38.99 4.00 43.99
N ARG A 453 40.14 3.61 43.45
CA ARG A 453 40.81 2.34 43.67
C ARG A 453 41.40 2.37 45.07
N THR A 454 41.11 1.33 45.84
CA THR A 454 41.69 1.03 47.15
C THR A 454 43.23 1.05 47.09
N ARG A 455 43.85 1.75 48.03
CA ARG A 455 45.09 1.34 48.68
C ARG A 455 45.09 1.83 50.12
#